data_AF-A0A955KXI6-F1
#
_entry.id   AF-A0A955KXI6-F1
#
_cell.length_a   1.000
_cell.length_b   1.000
_cell.length_c   1.000
_cell.angle_alpha   90.00
_cell.angle_beta   90.00
_cell.angle_gamma   90.00
#
_symmetry.space_group_name_H-M   'P 1'
#
loop_
_entity.id
_entity.type
_entity.pdbx_description
1 polymer ?
#
loop_
_entity_poly.entity_id
_entity_poly.type
_entity_poly.pdbx_seq_one_letter_code
_entity_poly.pdbx_strand_id
1 'polypeptide(L)'
;MKDHDQSCIFCKISKGELSSYTIFESSTVMAFLDIRPFSSGHTLLIPREHYRWIWDLPNEMLEEFYSSANQIAKKLKVVFETDNVYSLTMGEMVPHC
;
A
#
# COMPACT_ATOMS: atom_id res chain seq x y z
N MET A 1 -6.11 15.72 8.24
CA MET A 1 -4.87 16.52 8.29
C MET A 1 -3.84 15.79 7.45
N LYS A 2 -3.33 16.44 6.40
CA LYS A 2 -2.36 15.89 5.43
C LYS A 2 -0.91 16.08 5.91
N ASP A 3 -0.64 15.84 7.18
CA ASP A 3 0.70 16.07 7.72
C ASP A 3 1.46 14.76 7.76
N HIS A 4 2.61 14.72 7.08
CA HIS A 4 3.56 13.62 7.20
C HIS A 4 4.04 13.55 8.65
N ASP A 5 3.52 12.58 9.39
CA ASP A 5 4.03 12.25 10.71
C ASP A 5 5.48 11.74 10.57
N GLN A 6 6.45 12.48 11.13
CA GLN A 6 7.87 12.11 11.12
C GLN A 6 8.15 10.78 11.84
N SER A 7 7.21 10.30 12.65
CA SER A 7 7.29 8.99 13.30
C SER A 7 6.68 7.86 12.46
N CYS A 8 5.90 8.17 11.41
CA CYS A 8 5.25 7.16 10.58
C CYS A 8 6.27 6.44 9.68
N ILE A 9 6.42 5.14 9.91
CA ILE A 9 7.34 4.29 9.13
C ILE A 9 6.95 4.21 7.65
N PHE A 10 5.65 4.24 7.32
CA PHE A 10 5.18 4.22 5.93
C PHE A 10 5.47 5.53 5.19
N CYS A 11 5.42 6.67 5.88
CA CYS A 11 5.89 7.95 5.32
C CYS A 11 7.39 7.91 5.00
N LYS A 12 8.21 7.32 5.90
CA LYS A 12 9.65 7.17 5.66
C LYS A 12 9.95 6.23 4.48
N ILE A 13 9.22 5.12 4.37
CA ILE A 13 9.31 4.22 3.20
C ILE A 13 8.92 4.96 1.91
N SER A 14 7.79 5.70 1.93
CA SER A 14 7.34 6.45 0.76
C SER A 14 8.32 7.55 0.32
N LYS A 15 9.12 8.09 1.24
CA LYS A 15 10.19 9.06 0.94
C LYS A 15 11.52 8.41 0.56
N GLY A 16 11.63 7.08 0.64
CA GLY A 16 12.89 6.35 0.42
C GLY A 16 13.89 6.48 1.57
N GLU A 17 13.48 6.97 2.74
CA GLU A 17 14.33 7.07 3.93
C GLU A 17 14.52 5.70 4.61
N LEU A 18 13.56 4.79 4.44
CA LEU A 18 13.65 3.39 4.83
C LEU A 18 13.54 2.50 3.60
N SER A 19 14.39 1.47 3.52
CA SER A 19 14.36 0.50 2.43
C SER A 19 13.09 -0.37 2.49
N SER A 20 12.53 -0.66 1.33
CA SER A 20 11.45 -1.64 1.17
C SER A 20 11.62 -2.41 -0.14
N TYR A 21 11.01 -3.58 -0.24
CA TYR A 21 10.88 -4.31 -1.50
C TYR A 21 9.68 -3.77 -2.27
N THR A 22 9.87 -2.61 -2.91
CA THR A 22 8.85 -1.96 -3.74
C THR A 22 8.57 -2.78 -5.00
N ILE A 23 7.29 -3.07 -5.25
CA ILE A 23 6.84 -3.82 -6.43
C ILE A 23 5.96 -2.98 -7.37
N PHE A 24 5.51 -1.82 -6.89
CA PHE A 24 4.70 -0.87 -7.65
C PHE A 24 4.87 0.53 -7.07
N GLU A 25 4.94 1.55 -7.94
CA GLU A 25 4.91 2.94 -7.54
C GLU A 25 4.20 3.80 -8.59
N SER A 26 3.48 4.81 -8.13
CA SER A 26 2.97 5.91 -8.92
C SER A 26 3.31 7.24 -8.24
N SER A 27 2.75 8.33 -8.76
CA SER A 27 2.84 9.65 -8.13
C SER A 27 2.09 9.74 -6.80
N THR A 28 1.02 8.97 -6.60
CA THR A 28 0.14 9.11 -5.41
C THR A 28 0.07 7.86 -4.54
N VAL A 29 0.44 6.68 -5.05
CA VAL A 29 0.43 5.41 -4.29
C VAL A 29 1.73 4.62 -4.46
N MET A 30 1.98 3.69 -3.54
CA MET A 30 3.15 2.82 -3.53
C MET A 30 2.79 1.46 -2.95
N ALA A 31 3.32 0.38 -3.53
CA ALA A 31 3.15 -0.96 -3.00
C ALA A 31 4.49 -1.67 -2.79
N PHE A 32 4.62 -2.33 -1.64
CA PHE A 32 5.82 -3.05 -1.23
C PHE A 32 5.47 -4.29 -0.42
N LEU A 33 6.40 -5.24 -0.34
CA LEU A 33 6.18 -6.48 0.41
C LEU A 33 6.16 -6.23 1.93
N ASP A 34 5.24 -6.89 2.62
CA ASP A 34 5.20 -6.90 4.08
C ASP A 34 6.42 -7.68 4.63
N ILE A 35 7.07 -7.12 5.65
CA ILE A 35 8.19 -7.76 6.35
C ILE A 35 7.73 -8.92 7.26
N ARG A 36 6.44 -8.98 7.60
CA ARG A 36 5.78 -10.06 8.34
C ARG A 36 4.63 -10.63 7.49
N PRO A 37 4.93 -11.35 6.39
CA PRO A 37 3.93 -11.79 5.44
C PRO A 37 3.02 -12.87 6.03
N PHE A 38 1.70 -12.79 5.76
CA PHE A 38 0.78 -13.92 6.01
C PHE A 38 0.96 -15.04 4.99
N SER A 39 1.37 -14.69 3.77
CA SER A 39 1.63 -15.61 2.65
C SER A 39 2.64 -15.02 1.67
N SER A 40 3.18 -15.84 0.78
CA SER A 40 4.07 -15.38 -0.29
C SER A 40 3.37 -14.33 -1.16
N GLY A 41 4.05 -13.20 -1.38
CA GLY A 41 3.50 -12.07 -2.13
C GLY A 41 2.61 -11.12 -1.32
N HIS A 42 2.48 -11.30 0.01
CA HIS A 42 1.76 -10.35 0.86
C HIS A 42 2.30 -8.93 0.67
N THR A 43 1.46 -8.07 0.13
CA THR A 43 1.80 -6.73 -0.34
C THR A 43 0.97 -5.70 0.41
N LEU A 44 1.63 -4.65 0.89
CA LEU A 44 1.00 -3.46 1.42
C LEU A 44 0.93 -2.40 0.33
N LEU A 45 -0.26 -1.88 0.06
CA LEU A 45 -0.49 -0.74 -0.83
C LEU A 45 -0.88 0.45 0.03
N ILE A 46 -0.16 1.56 -0.11
CA ILE A 46 -0.36 2.78 0.69
C ILE A 46 -0.45 4.01 -0.23
N PRO A 47 -1.14 5.09 0.18
CA PRO A 47 -0.92 6.40 -0.41
C PRO A 47 0.47 6.91 -0.02
N ARG A 48 1.06 7.74 -0.89
CA ARG A 48 2.34 8.40 -0.61
C ARG A 48 2.20 9.50 0.44
N GLU A 49 1.13 10.28 0.34
CA GLU A 49 0.74 11.25 1.37
C GLU A 49 0.19 10.53 2.61
N HIS A 50 0.33 11.16 3.78
CA HIS A 50 -0.18 10.59 5.02
C HIS A 50 -1.69 10.78 5.16
N TYR A 51 -2.40 9.66 5.26
CA TYR A 51 -3.81 9.59 5.60
C TYR A 51 -4.02 8.54 6.69
N ARG A 52 -4.85 8.85 7.69
CA ARG A 52 -5.07 7.94 8.83
C ARG A 52 -5.90 6.73 8.41
N TRP A 53 -6.95 6.96 7.63
CA TRP A 53 -7.86 5.94 7.12
C TRP A 53 -7.99 6.02 5.62
N ILE A 54 -8.27 4.88 4.97
CA ILE A 54 -8.47 4.85 3.51
C ILE A 54 -9.62 5.77 3.09
N TRP A 55 -10.62 5.92 3.96
CA TRP A 55 -11.81 6.75 3.74
C TRP A 55 -11.54 8.25 3.81
N ASP A 56 -10.36 8.66 4.27
CA ASP A 56 -9.93 10.06 4.29
C ASP A 56 -9.34 10.51 2.94
N LEU A 57 -9.13 9.58 2.01
CA LEU A 57 -8.59 9.89 0.69
C LEU A 57 -9.60 10.69 -0.14
N PRO A 58 -9.14 11.67 -0.95
CA PRO A 58 -9.95 12.25 -2.00
C PRO A 58 -10.45 11.18 -2.98
N ASN A 59 -11.64 11.38 -3.55
CA ASN A 59 -12.27 10.41 -4.48
C ASN A 59 -11.36 10.01 -5.65
N GLU A 60 -10.64 10.97 -6.23
CA GLU A 60 -9.71 10.73 -7.33
C GLU A 60 -8.55 9.81 -6.91
N MET A 61 -8.06 9.96 -5.68
CA MET A 61 -7.01 9.09 -5.13
C MET A 61 -7.56 7.70 -4.76
N LEU A 62 -8.81 7.60 -4.31
CA LEU A 62 -9.46 6.31 -4.09
C LEU A 62 -9.57 5.49 -5.38
N GLU A 63 -9.91 6.15 -6.50
CA GLU A 63 -9.95 5.50 -7.81
C GLU A 63 -8.57 4.95 -8.20
N GLU A 64 -7.52 5.76 -8.10
CA GLU A 64 -6.16 5.32 -8.41
C GLU A 64 -5.68 4.20 -7.47
N PHE A 65 -6.00 4.30 -6.18
CA PHE A 65 -5.64 3.29 -5.18
C PHE A 65 -6.25 1.93 -5.51
N TYR A 66 -7.56 1.86 -5.73
CA TYR A 66 -8.22 0.58 -6.05
C TYR A 66 -7.89 0.07 -7.46
N SER A 67 -7.65 0.96 -8.42
CA SER A 67 -7.13 0.59 -9.73
C SER A 67 -5.74 -0.07 -9.62
N SER A 68 -4.86 0.50 -8.80
CA SER A 68 -3.53 -0.05 -8.51
C SER A 68 -3.62 -1.39 -7.78
N ALA A 69 -4.51 -1.52 -6.80
CA ALA A 69 -4.79 -2.79 -6.12
C ALA A 69 -5.24 -3.88 -7.12
N ASN A 70 -6.10 -3.55 -8.07
CA ASN A 70 -6.53 -4.49 -9.11
C ASN A 70 -5.37 -4.96 -9.99
N GLN A 71 -4.49 -4.05 -10.40
CA GLN A 71 -3.32 -4.38 -11.21
C GLN A 71 -2.36 -5.29 -10.45
N ILE A 72 -2.09 -4.99 -9.17
CA ILE A 72 -1.22 -5.80 -8.31
C ILE A 72 -1.82 -7.20 -8.13
N ALA A 73 -3.11 -7.29 -7.79
CA ALA A 73 -3.79 -8.58 -7.60
C ALA A 73 -3.72 -9.47 -8.87
N LYS A 74 -3.92 -8.89 -10.06
CA LYS A 74 -3.76 -9.62 -11.33
C LYS A 74 -2.34 -10.15 -11.54
N LYS A 75 -1.32 -9.37 -11.20
CA LYS A 75 0.08 -9.81 -11.27
C LYS A 75 0.36 -10.93 -10.26
N LEU A 76 -0.14 -10.80 -9.03
CA LEU A 76 0.00 -11.83 -8.00
C LEU A 76 -0.65 -13.16 -8.43
N LYS A 77 -1.83 -13.13 -9.04
CA LYS A 77 -2.48 -14.33 -9.59
C LYS A 77 -1.60 -15.07 -10.60
N VAL A 78 -0.95 -14.33 -11.51
CA VAL A 78 -0.06 -14.91 -12.52
C VAL A 78 1.22 -15.47 -11.90
N VAL A 79 1.89 -14.70 -11.04
CA VAL A 79 3.18 -15.07 -10.45
C VAL A 79 3.06 -16.28 -9.52
N PHE A 80 1.96 -16.37 -8.77
CA PHE A 80 1.74 -17.45 -7.80
C PHE A 80 0.79 -18.54 -8.31
N GLU A 81 0.41 -18.50 -9.59
CA GLU A 81 -0.49 -19.47 -10.22
C GLU A 81 -1.75 -19.76 -9.37
N THR A 82 -2.33 -18.70 -8.80
CA THR A 82 -3.47 -18.78 -7.86
C THR A 82 -4.72 -18.18 -8.47
N ASP A 83 -5.88 -18.72 -8.09
CA ASP A 83 -7.17 -18.16 -8.48
C ASP A 83 -7.67 -17.06 -7.53
N ASN A 84 -7.13 -16.97 -6.30
CA ASN A 84 -7.63 -16.05 -5.29
C ASN A 84 -6.55 -15.08 -4.77
N VAL A 85 -6.93 -13.81 -4.63
CA VAL A 85 -6.21 -12.76 -3.91
C VAL A 85 -7.25 -11.99 -3.11
N TYR A 86 -7.10 -11.95 -1.79
CA TYR A 86 -7.95 -11.14 -0.92
C TYR A 86 -7.25 -9.82 -0.57
N SER A 87 -8.04 -8.77 -0.38
CA SER A 87 -7.57 -7.47 0.11
C SER A 87 -8.20 -7.21 1.48
N LEU A 88 -7.39 -6.72 2.42
CA LEU A 88 -7.81 -6.32 3.76
C LEU A 88 -7.28 -4.92 4.01
N THR A 89 -8.18 -3.97 4.25
CA THR A 89 -7.80 -2.66 4.77
C THR A 89 -7.61 -2.75 6.28
N MET A 90 -6.44 -2.34 6.75
CA MET A 90 -6.07 -2.26 8.16
C MET A 90 -5.37 -0.92 8.39
N GLY A 91 -5.41 -0.39 9.60
CA GLY A 91 -4.68 0.84 9.94
C GLY A 91 -4.26 0.92 11.40
N GLU A 92 -4.44 -0.14 12.19
CA GLU A 92 -4.15 -0.09 13.63
C GLU A 92 -2.67 -0.36 13.95
N MET A 93 -1.98 -1.17 13.15
CA MET A 93 -0.57 -1.49 13.40
C MET A 93 0.38 -0.37 13.01
N VAL A 94 0.06 0.34 11.94
CA VAL A 94 0.76 1.53 11.48
C VAL A 94 -0.32 2.57 11.20
N PRO A 95 -0.28 3.76 11.83
CA PRO A 95 -1.33 4.77 11.70
C PRO A 95 -1.24 5.49 10.34
N HIS A 96 -1.30 4.75 9.24
CA HIS A 96 -1.24 5.18 7.85
C HIS A 96 -1.98 4.13 7.02
N CYS A 97 -2.89 4.55 6.14
CA CYS A 97 -3.80 3.65 5.43
C CYS A 97 -3.22 2.93 4.21
#